data_AF-A0A7R9D0I5-F1
#
_entry.id   AF-A0A7R9D0I5-F1
#
_cell.length_a   1.000
_cell.length_b   1.000
_cell.length_c   1.000
_cell.angle_alpha   90.00
_cell.angle_beta   90.00
_cell.angle_gamma   90.00
#
_symmetry.space_group_name_H-M   'P 1'
#
loop_
_entity.id
_entity.type
_entity.pdbx_description
1 polymer ?
#
loop_
_entity_poly.entity_id
_entity_poly.type
_entity_poly.pdbx_seq_one_letter_code
_entity_poly.pdbx_strand_id
1 'polypeptide(L)'
;MATKKSVLYLFDRPSEPVFVSKGDTNVRFEIPTEYLADRYQPLATDIFNRFGEETGELIKVSRISVPDISPLLELGRRDNFSLFIPRHRKLAARLIDIFMGSIFEPG
;
A
#
# COMPACT_ATOMS: atom_id res chain seq x y z
N MET A 1 -10.77 -12.40 6.68
CA MET A 1 -9.30 -12.48 6.52
C MET A 1 -8.98 -12.26 5.04
N ALA A 2 -7.83 -11.68 4.71
CA ALA A 2 -7.45 -11.45 3.31
C ALA A 2 -7.36 -12.75 2.52
N THR A 3 -7.86 -12.74 1.28
CA THR A 3 -7.75 -13.84 0.32
C THR A 3 -6.92 -13.40 -0.89
N LYS A 4 -6.59 -14.32 -1.81
CA LYS A 4 -5.92 -13.95 -3.07
C LYS A 4 -6.68 -12.87 -3.86
N LYS A 5 -8.02 -12.87 -3.78
CA LYS A 5 -8.87 -11.87 -4.44
C LYS A 5 -8.78 -10.49 -3.79
N SER A 6 -8.42 -10.41 -2.51
CA SER A 6 -8.27 -9.14 -1.79
C SER A 6 -7.23 -8.21 -2.42
N VAL A 7 -6.19 -8.78 -3.06
CA VAL A 7 -5.14 -8.00 -3.75
C VAL A 7 -5.71 -7.22 -4.94
N LEU A 8 -6.80 -7.68 -5.56
CA LEU A 8 -7.42 -7.00 -6.70
C LEU A 8 -7.96 -5.60 -6.32
N TYR A 9 -8.37 -5.40 -5.07
CA TYR A 9 -8.84 -4.10 -4.59
C TYR A 9 -7.73 -3.05 -4.53
N LEU A 10 -6.45 -3.45 -4.52
CA LEU A 10 -5.32 -2.51 -4.56
C LEU A 10 -5.12 -1.86 -5.94
N PHE A 11 -5.78 -2.38 -6.98
CA PHE A 11 -5.76 -1.81 -8.32
C PHE A 11 -6.92 -0.80 -8.54
N ASP A 12 -7.92 -0.76 -7.66
CA ASP A 12 -8.99 0.22 -7.71
C ASP A 12 -8.52 1.57 -7.16
N ARG A 13 -8.67 2.64 -7.96
CA ARG A 13 -8.29 4.01 -7.62
C ARG A 13 -6.91 4.09 -6.94
N PRO A 14 -5.82 3.79 -7.65
CA PRO A 14 -4.48 3.61 -7.06
C PRO A 14 -3.92 4.89 -6.42
N SER A 15 -4.41 6.07 -6.83
CA SER A 15 -4.02 7.35 -6.23
C SER A 15 -4.70 7.63 -4.89
N GLU A 16 -5.79 6.95 -4.56
CA GLU A 16 -6.48 7.09 -3.28
C GLU A 16 -5.80 6.26 -2.19
N PRO A 17 -5.79 6.72 -0.92
CA PRO A 17 -5.31 5.93 0.19
C PRO A 17 -6.09 4.62 0.37
N VAL A 18 -5.42 3.58 0.85
CA VAL A 18 -6.00 2.24 1.00
C VAL A 18 -7.03 2.12 2.14
N PHE A 19 -7.10 3.11 3.05
CA PHE A 19 -8.18 3.20 4.06
C PHE A 19 -9.51 3.71 3.48
N VAL A 20 -9.54 4.20 2.24
CA VAL A 20 -10.77 4.51 1.52
C VAL A 20 -11.33 3.22 0.93
N SER A 21 -12.66 3.03 0.99
CA SER A 21 -13.33 1.87 0.39
C SER A 21 -12.99 1.66 -1.07
N LYS A 22 -12.93 0.39 -1.47
CA LYS A 22 -12.53 -0.09 -2.79
C LYS A 22 -13.60 -0.96 -3.44
N GLY A 23 -13.66 -0.88 -4.77
CA GLY A 23 -14.63 -1.60 -5.61
C GLY A 23 -16.08 -1.18 -5.38
N ASP A 24 -16.98 -1.81 -6.12
CA ASP A 24 -18.41 -1.46 -6.12
C ASP A 24 -19.13 -1.84 -4.81
N THR A 25 -18.53 -2.73 -4.02
CA THR A 25 -19.09 -3.25 -2.75
C THR A 25 -18.52 -2.57 -1.51
N ASN A 26 -17.79 -1.47 -1.68
CA ASN A 26 -17.20 -0.67 -0.60
C ASN A 26 -16.32 -1.50 0.36
N VAL A 27 -15.45 -2.36 -0.18
CA VAL A 27 -14.54 -3.17 0.63
C VAL A 27 -13.48 -2.29 1.30
N ARG A 28 -13.19 -2.55 2.57
CA ARG A 28 -12.26 -1.75 3.37
C ARG A 28 -11.11 -2.57 3.91
N PHE A 29 -9.96 -1.92 4.06
CA PHE A 29 -8.81 -2.48 4.77
C PHE A 29 -8.76 -1.93 6.19
N GLU A 30 -8.74 -2.82 7.19
CA GLU A 30 -8.43 -2.47 8.57
C GLU A 30 -6.90 -2.40 8.70
N ILE A 31 -6.36 -1.19 8.60
CA ILE A 31 -4.93 -0.93 8.54
C ILE A 31 -4.43 -0.51 9.92
N PRO A 32 -3.34 -1.12 10.43
CA PRO A 32 -2.68 -0.63 11.63
C PRO A 32 -2.26 0.84 11.51
N THR A 33 -2.45 1.63 12.57
CA THR A 33 -2.15 3.08 12.58
C THR A 33 -0.72 3.39 12.13
N GLU A 34 0.24 2.54 12.48
CA GLU A 34 1.65 2.64 12.10
C GLU A 34 1.93 2.54 10.59
N TYR A 35 0.96 2.06 9.80
CA TYR A 35 1.07 1.98 8.33
C TYR A 35 0.41 3.17 7.63
N LEU A 36 -0.24 4.06 8.38
CA LEU A 36 -0.66 5.35 7.84
C LEU A 36 0.60 6.20 7.61
N ALA A 37 0.64 6.89 6.46
CA ALA A 37 1.68 7.88 6.21
C ALA A 37 1.67 8.93 7.33
N ASP A 38 2.83 9.46 7.70
CA ASP A 38 3.04 10.32 8.87
C ASP A 38 2.01 11.45 8.99
N ARG A 39 1.65 12.08 7.86
CA ARG A 39 0.66 13.16 7.80
C ARG A 39 -0.77 12.76 8.21
N TYR A 40 -1.09 11.47 8.19
CA TYR A 40 -2.41 10.93 8.54
C TYR A 40 -2.44 10.29 9.92
N GLN A 41 -1.29 9.98 10.53
CA GLN A 41 -1.24 9.38 11.87
C GLN A 41 -1.93 10.23 12.95
N PRO A 42 -1.75 11.57 13.00
CA PRO A 42 -2.47 12.41 13.96
C PRO A 42 -4.00 12.40 13.77
N LEU A 43 -4.47 12.05 12.58
CA LEU A 43 -5.88 12.03 12.19
C LEU A 43 -6.46 10.61 12.17
N ALA A 44 -5.74 9.62 12.69
CA ALA A 44 -6.12 8.22 12.57
C ALA A 44 -7.53 7.95 13.10
N THR A 45 -7.85 8.46 14.29
CA THR A 45 -9.19 8.32 14.91
C THR A 45 -10.29 8.88 14.00
N ASP A 46 -10.10 10.08 13.46
CA ASP A 46 -11.10 10.72 12.59
C ASP A 46 -11.26 9.99 11.26
N ILE A 47 -10.16 9.52 10.67
CA ILE A 47 -10.15 8.70 9.45
C ILE A 47 -10.93 7.41 9.71
N PHE A 48 -10.62 6.70 10.79
CA PHE A 48 -11.28 5.44 11.11
C PHE A 48 -12.74 5.61 11.49
N ASN A 49 -13.13 6.70 12.14
CA ASN A 49 -14.55 6.99 12.38
C ASN A 49 -15.29 7.26 11.06
N ARG A 50 -14.72 8.10 10.20
CA ARG A 50 -15.35 8.51 8.93
C ARG A 50 -15.52 7.36 7.96
N PHE A 51 -14.50 6.51 7.80
CA PHE A 51 -14.54 5.37 6.89
C PHE A 51 -14.96 4.07 7.60
N GLY A 52 -15.23 4.12 8.91
CA GLY A 52 -15.62 3.00 9.76
C GLY A 52 -17.11 2.64 9.70
N GLU A 53 -17.96 3.53 9.23
CA GLU A 53 -19.42 3.32 9.17
C GLU A 53 -19.90 2.61 7.90
N GLU A 54 -19.05 2.45 6.88
CA GLU A 54 -19.43 1.76 5.65
C GLU A 54 -19.69 0.26 5.91
N THR A 55 -20.66 -0.33 5.20
CA THR A 55 -21.15 -1.70 5.49
C THR A 55 -20.49 -2.79 4.66
N GLY A 56 -19.50 -2.44 3.83
CA GLY A 56 -18.79 -3.40 2.99
C GLY A 56 -17.86 -4.33 3.76
N GLU A 57 -17.33 -5.34 3.05
CA GLU A 57 -16.42 -6.35 3.60
C GLU A 57 -15.19 -5.69 4.25
N LEU A 58 -14.81 -6.17 5.44
CA LEU A 58 -13.62 -5.71 6.16
C LEU A 58 -12.46 -6.71 6.02
N ILE A 59 -11.37 -6.27 5.40
CA ILE A 59 -10.14 -7.03 5.21
C ILE A 59 -9.11 -6.59 6.24
N LYS A 60 -8.83 -7.46 7.22
CA LYS A 60 -7.80 -7.21 8.23
C LYS A 60 -6.39 -7.29 7.62
N VAL A 61 -5.59 -6.26 7.82
CA VAL A 61 -4.17 -6.25 7.44
C VAL A 61 -3.32 -6.75 8.61
N SER A 62 -2.55 -7.81 8.37
CA SER A 62 -1.63 -8.35 9.37
C SER A 62 -0.42 -7.43 9.54
N ARG A 63 0.04 -7.29 10.79
CA ARG A 63 1.33 -6.64 11.08
C ARG A 63 2.47 -7.56 10.66
N ILE A 64 3.42 -6.99 9.93
CA ILE A 64 4.68 -7.62 9.53
C ILE A 64 5.85 -6.69 9.87
N SER A 65 7.06 -7.25 9.92
CA SER A 65 8.28 -6.44 9.86
C SER A 65 8.36 -5.84 8.45
N VAL A 66 8.16 -4.54 8.34
CA VAL A 66 8.18 -3.84 7.06
C VAL A 66 9.64 -3.70 6.63
N PRO A 67 10.03 -4.21 5.45
CA PRO A 67 11.39 -4.02 4.95
C PRO A 67 11.66 -2.54 4.69
N ASP A 68 12.92 -2.13 4.71
CA ASP A 68 13.26 -0.75 4.41
C ASP A 68 12.95 -0.41 2.94
N ILE A 69 11.93 0.43 2.77
CA ILE A 69 11.46 0.95 1.47
C ILE A 69 11.93 2.40 1.23
N SER A 70 12.72 3.01 2.12
CA SER A 70 13.15 4.41 1.99
C SER A 70 13.77 4.72 0.62
N PRO A 71 14.60 3.84 0.03
CA PRO A 71 15.18 4.08 -1.30
C PRO A 71 14.15 4.06 -2.44
N LEU A 72 13.01 3.39 -2.24
CA LEU A 72 11.89 3.38 -3.21
C LEU A 72 11.10 4.70 -3.17
N LEU A 73 11.08 5.37 -2.02
CA LEU A 73 10.37 6.63 -1.82
C LEU A 73 11.07 7.84 -2.46
N GLU A 74 12.27 7.63 -3.03
CA GLU A 74 12.95 8.62 -3.85
C GLU A 74 12.16 8.98 -5.13
N LEU A 75 11.34 8.06 -5.64
CA LEU A 75 10.38 8.34 -6.70
C LEU A 75 9.10 8.85 -6.06
N GLY A 76 8.71 10.09 -6.38
CA GLY A 76 7.52 10.71 -5.80
C GLY A 76 6.26 9.94 -6.17
N ARG A 77 5.28 9.88 -5.26
CA ARG A 77 4.00 9.17 -5.46
C ARG A 77 3.21 9.64 -6.70
N ARG A 78 3.48 10.84 -7.20
CA ARG A 78 2.84 11.44 -8.39
C ARG A 78 3.78 11.59 -9.59
N ASP A 79 5.01 11.11 -9.47
CA ASP A 79 5.97 11.17 -10.57
C ASP A 79 5.63 10.16 -11.65
N ASN A 80 6.02 10.45 -12.89
CA ASN A 80 5.89 9.50 -13.98
C ASN A 80 6.87 8.32 -13.79
N PHE A 81 6.39 7.11 -14.03
CA PHE A 81 7.21 5.90 -14.01
C PHE A 81 7.43 5.39 -15.44
N SER A 82 8.63 4.86 -15.71
CA SER A 82 8.98 4.27 -17.00
C SER A 82 10.16 3.32 -16.87
N LEU A 83 10.02 2.11 -17.40
CA LEU A 83 11.09 1.10 -17.43
C LEU A 83 12.25 1.48 -18.38
N PHE A 84 12.11 2.51 -19.21
CA PHE A 84 13.23 2.98 -20.04
C PHE A 84 14.24 3.81 -19.25
N ILE A 85 13.87 4.30 -18.07
CA ILE A 85 14.75 5.06 -17.19
C ILE A 85 15.52 4.07 -16.31
N PRO A 86 16.87 4.02 -16.37
CA PRO A 86 17.66 3.03 -15.62
C PRO A 86 17.40 3.02 -14.11
N ARG A 87 17.21 4.21 -13.51
CA ARG A 87 16.89 4.34 -12.09
C ARG A 87 15.55 3.70 -11.74
N HIS A 88 14.51 3.93 -12.54
CA HIS A 88 13.18 3.35 -12.32
C HIS A 88 13.20 1.82 -12.38
N ARG A 89 14.00 1.24 -13.29
CA ARG A 89 14.19 -0.21 -13.34
C ARG A 89 14.79 -0.77 -12.05
N LYS A 90 15.82 -0.11 -11.49
CA LYS A 90 16.46 -0.53 -10.24
C LYS A 90 15.46 -0.49 -9.07
N LEU A 91 14.67 0.58 -8.98
CA LEU A 91 13.62 0.70 -7.96
C LEU A 91 12.53 -0.38 -8.12
N ALA A 92 12.07 -0.61 -9.34
CA ALA A 92 11.08 -1.64 -9.63
C ALA A 92 11.58 -3.05 -9.31
N ALA A 93 12.82 -3.38 -9.70
CA ALA A 93 13.45 -4.67 -9.38
C ALA A 93 13.47 -4.91 -7.86
N ARG A 94 13.95 -3.93 -7.09
CA ARG A 94 13.99 -4.02 -5.62
C ARG A 94 12.60 -4.23 -5.00
N LEU A 95 11.57 -3.52 -5.50
CA LEU A 95 10.20 -3.69 -4.99
C LEU A 95 9.62 -5.06 -5.35
N ILE A 96 9.91 -5.57 -6.55
CA ILE A 96 9.52 -6.93 -6.98
C ILE A 96 10.22 -7.97 -6.09
N ASP A 97 11.50 -7.82 -5.81
CA ASP A 97 12.25 -8.72 -4.92
C ASP A 97 11.62 -8.80 -3.52
N ILE A 98 11.23 -7.64 -2.96
CA ILE A 98 10.49 -7.56 -1.70
C ILE A 98 9.17 -8.35 -1.78
N PHE A 99 8.39 -8.19 -2.86
CA PHE A 99 7.12 -8.93 -3.03
C PHE A 99 7.31 -10.43 -3.24
N MET A 100 8.40 -10.84 -3.88
CA MET A 100 8.73 -12.25 -4.11
C MET A 100 9.40 -12.91 -2.91
N GLY A 101 9.83 -12.14 -1.91
CA GLY A 101 10.59 -12.63 -0.76
C GLY A 101 12.03 -13.05 -1.12
N SER A 102 12.55 -12.59 -2.26
CA SER A 102 13.94 -12.80 -2.67
C SER A 102 14.82 -11.70 -2.07
N ILE A 103 15.82 -12.09 -1.27
CA ILE A 103 16.88 -11.16 -0.85
C ILE A 103 17.83 -11.01 -2.04
N PHE A 104 17.73 -9.90 -2.77
CA PHE A 104 18.73 -9.54 -3.77
C PHE A 104 19.93 -8.90 -3.05
N GLU A 105 21.03 -9.63 -2.92
CA GLU A 105 22.32 -9.05 -2.55
C GLU A 105 22.99 -8.50 -3.83
N PRO A 106 23.15 -7.17 -3.97
CA PRO A 106 23.91 -6.62 -5.08
C PRO A 106 25.40 -6.91 -4.89
N GLY A 107 25.97 -7.71 -5.79
CA GLY A 107 27.42 -7.83 -6.00
C GLY A 107 28.02 -6.65 -6.75
#